data_AF-A0A1I0ZMW7-F1
#
_entry.id   AF-A0A1I0ZMW7-F1
#
_cell.length_a   1.000
_cell.length_b   1.000
_cell.length_c   1.000
_cell.angle_alpha   90.00
_cell.angle_beta   90.00
_cell.angle_gamma   90.00
#
_symmetry.space_group_name_H-M   'P 1'
#
loop_
_entity.id
_entity.type
_entity.pdbx_description
1 polymer ?
#
loop_
_entity_poly.entity_id
_entity_poly.type
_entity_poly.pdbx_seq_one_letter_code
_entity_poly.pdbx_strand_id
1 'polypeptide(L)'
;MTRKFNFRKIKLFLMISAMLLVSIQAAYLSPKPAYAASTLIQNDVFWKDTSNHNIYAQGGGILKVGNTYYWYGVKYNGAVTYANNPTSKNSDTSFNAITIFNEHFS
;
A
#
# COMPACT_ATOMS: atom_id res chain seq x y z
N MET A 1 -25.13 -57.08 -32.85
CA MET A 1 -24.68 -56.82 -31.46
C MET A 1 -24.85 -55.33 -31.15
N THR A 2 -26.00 -54.92 -30.61
CA THR A 2 -26.35 -53.49 -30.44
C THR A 2 -25.81 -52.99 -29.10
N ARG A 3 -24.76 -52.15 -29.12
CA ARG A 3 -24.15 -51.57 -27.92
C ARG A 3 -25.15 -50.60 -27.28
N LYS A 4 -25.81 -51.00 -26.20
CA LYS A 4 -26.77 -50.14 -25.48
C LYS A 4 -26.05 -48.89 -24.97
N PHE A 5 -26.36 -47.74 -25.56
CA PHE A 5 -25.86 -46.44 -25.13
C PHE A 5 -26.35 -46.15 -23.70
N ASN A 6 -25.42 -45.90 -22.78
CA ASN A 6 -25.73 -45.80 -21.36
C ASN A 6 -25.92 -44.32 -20.98
N PHE A 7 -27.09 -43.76 -21.32
CA PHE A 7 -27.46 -42.35 -21.12
C PHE A 7 -27.25 -41.87 -19.67
N ARG A 8 -27.38 -42.76 -18.68
CA ARG A 8 -27.07 -42.45 -17.27
C ARG A 8 -25.60 -42.09 -17.05
N LYS A 9 -24.67 -42.79 -17.71
CA LYS A 9 -23.23 -42.50 -17.62
C LYS A 9 -22.86 -41.18 -18.30
N ILE A 10 -23.51 -40.87 -19.43
CA ILE A 10 -23.29 -39.61 -20.16
C ILE A 10 -23.82 -38.42 -19.35
N LYS A 11 -25.02 -38.54 -18.77
CA LYS A 11 -25.61 -37.48 -17.94
C LYS A 11 -24.80 -37.21 -16.66
N LEU A 12 -24.28 -38.26 -16.03
CA LEU A 12 -23.39 -38.14 -14.87
C LEU A 12 -22.05 -37.48 -15.24
N PHE A 13 -21.45 -37.87 -16.37
CA PHE A 13 -20.23 -37.25 -16.88
C PHE A 13 -20.42 -35.75 -17.19
N LEU A 14 -21.54 -35.38 -17.82
CA LEU A 14 -21.86 -33.97 -18.11
C LEU A 14 -22.07 -33.15 -16.82
N MET A 15 -22.71 -33.71 -15.80
CA MET A 15 -22.88 -33.02 -14.52
C MET A 15 -21.54 -32.78 -13.81
N ILE A 16 -20.66 -33.78 -13.77
CA ILE A 16 -19.33 -33.63 -13.15
C ILE A 16 -18.51 -32.57 -13.90
N SER A 17 -18.51 -32.59 -15.24
CA SER A 17 -17.82 -31.58 -16.04
C SER A 17 -18.36 -30.16 -15.82
N ALA A 18 -19.69 -30.00 -15.70
CA ALA A 18 -20.30 -28.72 -15.38
C ALA A 18 -19.89 -28.21 -13.99
N MET A 19 -19.88 -29.09 -12.97
CA MET A 19 -19.44 -28.71 -11.63
C MET A 19 -17.95 -28.34 -11.60
N LEU A 20 -17.11 -29.04 -12.37
CA LEU A 20 -15.69 -28.73 -12.50
C LEU A 20 -15.48 -27.33 -13.12
N LEU A 21 -16.21 -27.03 -14.20
CA LEU A 21 -16.15 -25.72 -14.88
C LEU A 21 -16.58 -24.58 -13.96
N VAL A 22 -17.66 -24.75 -13.19
CA VAL A 22 -18.14 -23.75 -12.22
C VAL A 22 -17.10 -23.53 -11.11
N SER A 23 -16.49 -24.60 -10.61
CA SER A 23 -15.47 -24.52 -9.55
C SER A 23 -14.22 -23.76 -10.03
N ILE A 24 -13.79 -24.02 -11.27
CA ILE A 24 -12.67 -23.32 -11.90
C ILE A 24 -12.99 -21.83 -12.08
N GLN A 25 -14.19 -21.48 -12.53
CA GLN A 25 -14.62 -20.08 -12.68
C GLN A 25 -14.61 -19.33 -11.34
N ALA A 26 -15.12 -19.95 -10.27
CA ALA A 26 -15.15 -19.36 -8.93
C ALA A 26 -13.73 -19.05 -8.39
N ALA A 27 -12.75 -19.90 -8.70
CA ALA A 27 -11.36 -19.66 -8.34
C ALA A 27 -10.75 -18.46 -9.10
N TYR A 28 -11.12 -18.26 -10.38
CA TYR A 28 -10.65 -17.11 -11.17
C TYR A 28 -11.27 -15.77 -10.75
N LEU A 29 -12.49 -15.80 -10.21
CA LEU A 29 -13.24 -14.63 -9.73
C LEU A 29 -12.92 -14.26 -8.28
N SER A 30 -12.10 -15.06 -7.59
CA SER A 30 -11.71 -14.77 -6.21
C SER A 30 -10.83 -13.50 -6.18
N PRO A 31 -11.15 -12.50 -5.33
CA PRO A 31 -10.35 -11.29 -5.22
C PRO A 31 -8.94 -11.67 -4.78
N LYS A 32 -7.94 -11.30 -5.59
CA LYS A 32 -6.55 -11.47 -5.20
C LYS A 32 -6.21 -10.40 -4.15
N PRO A 33 -5.46 -10.75 -3.10
CA PRO A 33 -4.93 -9.74 -2.20
C PRO A 33 -4.08 -8.75 -3.02
N ALA A 34 -4.42 -7.48 -2.97
CA ALA A 34 -3.64 -6.42 -3.57
C ALA A 34 -2.53 -6.06 -2.58
N TYR A 35 -1.28 -6.33 -2.97
CA TYR A 35 -0.13 -5.84 -2.22
C TYR A 35 0.23 -4.47 -2.77
N ALA A 36 0.35 -3.47 -1.91
CA ALA A 36 0.93 -2.18 -2.30
C ALA A 36 2.33 -2.45 -2.89
N ALA A 37 2.60 -1.91 -4.07
CA ALA A 37 3.95 -1.96 -4.64
C ALA A 37 4.92 -1.35 -3.61
N SER A 38 6.09 -1.96 -3.41
CA SER A 38 7.10 -1.31 -2.57
C SER A 38 7.50 -0.01 -3.26
N THR A 39 7.09 1.11 -2.69
CA THR A 39 7.54 2.42 -3.15
C THR A 39 9.00 2.57 -2.77
N LEU A 40 9.85 2.90 -3.75
CA LEU A 40 11.25 3.22 -3.49
C LEU A 40 11.30 4.40 -2.51
N ILE A 41 11.87 4.18 -1.34
CA ILE A 41 12.23 5.25 -0.42
C ILE A 41 13.59 5.78 -0.86
N GLN A 42 13.60 6.98 -1.46
CA GLN A 42 14.84 7.62 -1.91
C GLN A 42 15.44 8.45 -0.78
N ASN A 43 16.69 8.15 -0.41
CA ASN A 43 17.45 8.98 0.51
C ASN A 43 17.89 10.29 -0.16
N ASP A 44 18.22 11.28 0.67
CA ASP A 44 18.82 12.56 0.25
C ASP A 44 17.95 13.40 -0.71
N VAL A 45 16.63 13.31 -0.52
CA VAL A 45 15.66 14.18 -1.20
C VAL A 45 14.64 14.69 -0.18
N PHE A 46 14.03 15.84 -0.43
CA PHE A 46 12.92 16.32 0.39
C PHE A 46 11.69 15.44 0.15
N TRP A 47 11.31 14.67 1.17
CA TRP A 47 10.09 13.85 1.11
C TRP A 47 8.87 14.74 1.20
N LYS A 48 7.86 14.41 0.40
CA LYS A 48 6.66 15.23 0.28
C LYS A 48 5.41 14.44 0.65
N ASP A 49 4.44 15.15 1.20
CA ASP A 49 3.11 14.62 1.44
C ASP A 49 2.30 14.53 0.13
N THR A 50 1.08 14.02 0.23
CA THR A 50 0.14 13.88 -0.89
C THR A 50 -0.32 15.21 -1.49
N SER A 51 -0.11 16.32 -0.76
CA SER A 51 -0.35 17.69 -1.22
C SER A 51 0.92 18.34 -1.80
N ASN A 52 1.99 17.58 -2.01
CA ASN A 52 3.28 18.03 -2.54
C ASN A 52 3.99 19.06 -1.64
N HIS A 53 3.68 19.09 -0.34
CA HIS A 53 4.43 19.86 0.66
C HIS A 53 5.52 19.01 1.29
N ASN A 54 6.65 19.63 1.65
CA ASN A 54 7.72 18.94 2.36
C ASN A 54 7.25 18.43 3.72
N ILE A 55 7.64 17.19 4.05
CA ILE A 55 7.41 16.57 5.35
C ILE A 55 8.46 17.08 6.33
N TYR A 56 8.02 17.68 7.44
CA TYR A 56 8.88 18.21 8.49
C TYR A 56 8.62 17.49 9.83
N ALA A 57 9.20 16.31 10.01
CA ALA A 57 9.05 15.47 11.19
C ALA A 57 10.41 15.07 11.79
N GLN A 58 11.29 16.05 12.00
CA GLN A 58 12.65 15.80 12.50
C GLN A 58 12.66 15.31 13.94
N GLY A 59 13.60 14.40 14.26
CA GLY A 59 13.85 13.93 15.62
C GLY A 59 12.69 13.18 16.28
N GLY A 60 11.68 12.76 15.52
CA GLY A 60 10.54 12.01 16.03
C GLY A 60 10.61 10.52 15.68
N GLY A 61 9.45 9.92 15.38
CA GLY A 61 9.34 8.49 15.15
C GLY A 61 8.06 8.11 14.40
N ILE A 62 7.93 6.83 14.09
CA ILE A 62 6.74 6.27 13.44
C ILE A 62 6.05 5.32 14.42
N LEU A 63 4.74 5.47 14.58
CA LEU A 63 3.88 4.57 15.34
C LEU A 63 2.76 4.03 14.45
N LYS A 64 2.33 2.79 14.68
CA LYS A 64 1.19 2.19 13.96
C LYS A 64 0.00 2.03 14.90
N VAL A 65 -1.17 2.51 14.50
CA VAL A 65 -2.45 2.27 15.19
C VAL A 65 -3.42 1.66 14.19
N GLY A 66 -3.86 0.42 14.45
CA GLY A 66 -4.68 -0.35 13.50
C GLY A 66 -3.99 -0.45 12.14
N ASN A 67 -4.64 0.07 11.10
CA ASN A 67 -4.16 0.07 9.72
C ASN A 67 -3.41 1.35 9.32
N THR A 68 -3.21 2.29 10.26
CA THR A 68 -2.62 3.60 9.98
C THR A 68 -1.24 3.73 10.62
N TYR A 69 -0.27 4.20 9.85
CA TYR A 69 1.03 4.63 10.34
C TYR A 69 1.00 6.15 10.54
N TYR A 70 1.54 6.61 11.66
CA TYR A 70 1.67 8.02 11.99
C TYR A 70 3.15 8.34 12.18
N TRP A 71 3.66 9.29 11.41
CA TRP A 71 5.01 9.81 11.54
C TRP A 71 4.95 11.18 12.20
N TYR A 72 5.42 11.26 13.43
CA TYR A 72 5.47 12.49 14.20
C TYR A 72 6.90 13.03 14.29
N GLY A 73 7.04 14.34 14.48
CA GLY A 73 8.33 14.96 14.79
C GLY A 73 8.25 16.48 14.87
N VAL A 74 9.39 17.11 15.12
CA VAL A 74 9.51 18.56 15.18
C VAL A 74 9.59 19.12 13.77
N LYS A 75 8.95 20.27 13.54
CA LYS A 75 9.28 21.20 12.46
C LYS A 75 10.19 22.27 13.06
N TYR A 76 11.45 22.32 12.63
CA TYR A 76 12.34 23.42 12.97
C TYR A 76 12.20 24.56 11.97
N ASN A 77 12.34 25.82 12.40
CA ASN A 77 12.35 26.96 11.47
C ASN A 77 13.51 26.84 10.44
N GLY A 78 14.68 26.39 10.89
CA GLY A 78 15.83 26.15 10.02
C GLY A 78 15.61 25.08 8.96
N ALA A 79 14.73 24.11 9.21
CA ALA A 79 14.40 23.11 8.20
C ALA A 79 13.66 23.72 7.00
N VAL A 80 12.80 24.71 7.25
CA VAL A 80 12.07 25.42 6.19
C VAL A 80 13.04 26.27 5.37
N THR A 81 13.92 27.02 6.02
CA THR A 81 14.90 27.86 5.32
C THR A 81 15.95 27.03 4.57
N TYR A 82 16.40 25.91 5.15
CA TYR A 82 17.30 24.98 4.46
C TYR A 82 16.65 24.34 3.23
N ALA A 83 15.37 23.94 3.32
CA ALA A 83 14.67 23.35 2.18
C ALA A 83 14.53 24.30 0.98
N ASN A 84 14.43 25.61 1.23
CA ASN A 84 14.37 26.62 0.18
C ASN A 84 15.74 26.91 -0.47
N ASN A 85 16.85 26.67 0.24
CA ASN A 85 18.21 26.88 -0.27
C ASN A 85 19.21 25.89 0.38
N PRO A 86 19.29 24.64 -0.10
CA PRO A 86 20.03 23.56 0.56
C PRO A 86 21.54 23.56 0.23
N THR A 87 22.15 24.73 0.12
CA THR A 87 23.55 24.88 -0.36
C THR A 87 24.59 24.97 0.75
N SER A 88 24.18 25.21 2.00
CA SER A 88 25.08 25.40 3.12
C SER A 88 24.48 24.92 4.44
N LYS A 89 25.32 24.75 5.46
CA LYS A 89 24.86 24.36 6.81
C LYS A 89 23.91 25.41 7.37
N ASN A 90 22.80 24.95 7.93
CA ASN A 90 21.84 25.78 8.65
C ASN A 90 22.00 25.60 10.16
N SER A 91 22.09 26.70 10.91
CA SER A 91 22.25 26.70 12.37
C SER A 91 20.96 27.04 13.14
N ASP A 92 19.88 27.37 12.45
CA ASP A 92 18.59 27.64 13.07
C ASP A 92 17.93 26.33 13.54
N THR A 93 17.99 26.10 14.84
CA THR A 93 17.39 24.94 15.52
C THR A 93 16.16 25.36 16.33
N SER A 94 15.60 26.54 16.07
CA SER A 94 14.43 27.02 16.81
C SER A 94 13.19 26.17 16.51
N PHE A 95 12.50 25.78 17.58
CA PHE A 95 11.25 25.03 17.53
C PHE A 95 10.15 25.86 16.87
N ASN A 96 9.45 25.27 15.90
CA ASN A 96 8.24 25.87 15.30
C ASN A 96 6.98 25.15 15.78
N ALA A 97 6.91 23.84 15.58
CA ALA A 97 5.75 23.02 15.92
C ALA A 97 6.12 21.54 16.02
N ILE A 98 5.22 20.74 16.61
CA ILE A 98 5.15 19.29 16.37
C ILE A 98 4.20 19.05 15.22
N THR A 99 4.61 18.24 14.25
CA THR A 99 3.77 17.81 13.12
C THR A 99 3.55 16.31 13.19
N ILE A 100 2.46 15.86 12.56
CA ILE A 100 2.13 14.45 12.41
C ILE A 100 1.60 14.24 10.99
N PHE A 101 2.19 13.29 10.27
CA PHE A 101 1.74 12.82 8.96
C PHE A 101 1.23 11.40 9.11
N ASN A 102 0.29 10.96 8.28
CA ASN A 102 -0.29 9.63 8.37
C ASN A 102 -0.47 8.98 6.99
N GLU A 103 -0.39 7.65 6.98
CA GLU A 103 -0.70 6.82 5.82
C GLU A 103 -1.56 5.64 6.27
N HIS A 104 -2.68 5.40 5.58
CA HIS A 104 -3.61 4.31 5.86
C HIS A 104 -3.47 3.20 4.81
N PHE A 105 -3.26 1.97 5.26
CA PHE A 105 -3.22 0.80 4.39
C PHE A 105 -4.56 0.05 4.41
N SER A 106 -5.21 -0.01 3.24
CA SER A 106 -6.47 -0.73 3.02
C SER A 106 -6.29 -2.25 2.97
#